data_AF-A0A2S9FJK9-F1
#
_entry.id   AF-A0A2S9FJK9-F1
#
_cell.length_a   1.000
_cell.length_b   1.000
_cell.length_c   1.000
_cell.angle_alpha   90.00
_cell.angle_beta   90.00
_cell.angle_gamma   90.00
#
_symmetry.space_group_name_H-M   'P 1'
#
loop_
_entity.id
_entity.type
_entity.pdbx_description
1 polymer ?
#
loop_
_entity_poly.entity_id
_entity_poly.type
_entity_poly.pdbx_seq_one_letter_code
_entity_poly.pdbx_strand_id
1 'polypeptide(L)'
;AVLNTIGPVWDANEVWLITAGAAMFAAYPNWYATLFSALYLPLLAILFGMILRIVGIEWRGKINDPQWRRWADIGIALGSWLPAVLWGVAFAILLRGLPIDADGQTHVAIGDVLSPYTLLGGLATASLFLFYGSVYLALKTSGALHDDSFRTGRILSIPVIVLAGSFGLWTQLAYGKPWTWAALAVA
;
A
#
# COMPACT_ATOMS: atom_id res chain seq x y z
N ALA A 1 -4.48 8.25 21.55
CA ALA A 1 -5.36 7.07 21.57
C ALA A 1 -5.12 6.19 20.34
N VAL A 2 -5.48 6.66 19.13
CA VAL A 2 -5.32 5.91 17.86
C VAL A 2 -3.90 5.36 17.66
N LEU A 3 -2.86 6.20 17.76
CA LEU A 3 -1.47 5.74 17.57
C LEU A 3 -1.05 4.63 18.54
N ASN A 4 -1.55 4.67 19.77
CA ASN A 4 -1.21 3.67 20.79
C ASN A 4 -1.81 2.29 20.46
N THR A 5 -2.85 2.22 19.62
CA THR A 5 -3.46 0.95 19.21
C THR A 5 -2.56 0.11 18.29
N ILE A 6 -1.60 0.76 17.62
CA ILE A 6 -0.63 0.09 16.73
C ILE A 6 0.78 0.04 17.33
N GLY A 7 1.04 0.80 18.39
CA GLY A 7 2.32 0.85 19.11
C GLY A 7 3.02 -0.51 19.34
N PRO A 8 2.35 -1.55 19.84
CA PRO A 8 3.01 -2.83 20.13
C PRO A 8 3.19 -3.75 18.91
N VAL A 9 2.63 -3.42 17.74
CA VAL A 9 2.58 -4.34 16.58
C VAL A 9 3.17 -3.76 15.31
N TRP A 10 3.36 -2.45 15.20
CA TRP A 10 3.76 -1.83 13.93
C TRP A 10 5.15 -2.29 13.47
N ASP A 11 6.12 -2.39 14.38
CA ASP A 11 7.49 -2.78 14.06
C ASP A 11 7.55 -4.24 13.60
N ALA A 12 6.83 -5.12 14.30
CA ALA A 12 6.68 -6.52 13.89
C ALA A 12 5.98 -6.67 12.52
N ASN A 13 5.06 -5.77 12.18
CA ASN A 13 4.40 -5.78 10.87
C ASN A 13 5.35 -5.41 9.73
N GLU A 14 6.37 -4.58 9.97
CA GLU A 14 7.37 -4.25 8.95
C GLU A 14 8.28 -5.43 8.61
N VAL A 15 8.53 -6.32 9.58
CA VAL A 15 9.32 -7.54 9.37
C VAL A 15 8.71 -8.40 8.26
N TRP A 16 7.37 -8.49 8.17
CA TRP A 16 6.72 -9.25 7.10
C TRP A 16 7.10 -8.78 5.70
N LEU A 17 7.28 -7.46 5.52
CA LEU A 17 7.71 -6.91 4.24
C LEU A 17 9.17 -7.28 3.93
N ILE A 18 10.04 -7.18 4.93
CA ILE A 18 11.46 -7.55 4.80
C ILE A 18 11.58 -9.04 4.49
N THR A 19 10.83 -9.89 5.21
CA THR A 19 10.79 -11.34 4.99
C THR A 19 10.27 -11.67 3.58
N ALA A 20 9.23 -10.99 3.08
CA ALA A 20 8.75 -11.20 1.72
C ALA A 20 9.84 -10.90 0.68
N GLY A 21 10.58 -9.79 0.85
CA GLY A 21 11.72 -9.45 0.00
C GLY A 21 12.86 -10.49 0.07
N ALA A 22 13.26 -10.87 1.28
CA ALA A 22 14.33 -11.85 1.50
C ALA A 22 13.96 -13.25 0.97
N ALA A 23 12.71 -13.69 1.18
CA ALA A 23 12.22 -14.96 0.66
C ALA A 23 12.19 -14.97 -0.87
N MET A 24 11.81 -13.85 -1.50
CA MET A 24 11.84 -13.70 -2.96
C MET A 24 13.28 -13.76 -3.49
N PHE A 25 14.23 -13.09 -2.83
CA PHE A 25 15.65 -13.17 -3.17
C PHE A 25 16.19 -14.60 -3.07
N ALA A 26 15.85 -15.31 -1.98
CA ALA A 26 16.32 -16.66 -1.74
C ALA A 26 15.70 -17.71 -2.69
N ALA A 27 14.40 -17.61 -2.96
CA ALA A 27 13.67 -18.59 -3.78
C ALA A 27 13.73 -18.29 -5.28
N TYR A 28 13.68 -17.00 -5.67
CA TYR A 28 13.58 -16.55 -7.06
C TYR A 28 14.46 -15.32 -7.33
N PRO A 29 15.81 -15.49 -7.30
CA PRO A 29 16.75 -14.37 -7.36
C PRO A 29 16.64 -13.52 -8.64
N ASN A 30 16.37 -14.15 -9.79
CA ASN A 30 16.20 -13.42 -11.05
C ASN A 30 14.93 -12.54 -11.04
N TRP A 31 13.83 -13.05 -10.49
CA TRP A 31 12.59 -12.27 -10.33
C TRP A 31 12.79 -11.10 -9.39
N TYR A 32 13.47 -11.34 -8.27
CA TYR A 32 13.85 -10.29 -7.33
C TYR A 32 14.65 -9.19 -8.02
N ALA A 33 15.71 -9.55 -8.76
CA ALA A 33 16.57 -8.59 -9.45
C ALA A 33 15.79 -7.76 -10.46
N THR A 34 15.02 -8.39 -11.35
CA THR A 34 14.24 -7.67 -12.36
C THR A 34 13.19 -6.76 -11.73
N LEU A 35 12.44 -7.23 -10.72
CA LEU A 35 11.39 -6.43 -10.08
C LEU A 35 11.97 -5.20 -9.36
N PHE A 36 13.04 -5.38 -8.58
CA PHE A 36 13.66 -4.29 -7.84
C PHE A 36 14.39 -3.30 -8.74
N SER A 37 14.99 -3.76 -9.84
CA SER A 37 15.59 -2.86 -10.83
C SER A 37 14.53 -2.08 -11.60
N ALA A 38 13.46 -2.74 -12.05
CA ALA A 38 12.38 -2.10 -12.79
C ALA A 38 11.62 -1.05 -11.97
N LEU A 39 11.29 -1.39 -10.73
CA LEU A 39 10.51 -0.54 -9.83
C LEU A 39 11.41 0.23 -8.86
N TYR A 40 12.66 0.49 -9.23
CA TYR A 40 13.65 1.14 -8.36
C TYR A 40 13.11 2.43 -7.74
N LEU A 41 12.60 3.36 -8.56
CA LEU A 41 12.08 4.65 -8.07
C LEU A 41 10.84 4.50 -7.18
N PRO A 42 9.78 3.74 -7.57
CA PRO A 42 8.67 3.43 -6.68
C PRO A 42 9.10 2.80 -5.35
N LEU A 43 9.94 1.76 -5.38
CA LEU A 43 10.38 1.06 -4.16
C LEU A 43 11.24 1.95 -3.27
N LEU A 44 12.11 2.79 -3.85
CA LEU A 44 12.89 3.78 -3.12
C LEU A 44 11.96 4.79 -2.42
N ALA A 45 10.93 5.26 -3.10
CA ALA A 45 9.94 6.17 -2.50
C ALA A 45 9.15 5.49 -1.37
N ILE A 46 8.78 4.21 -1.52
CA ILE A 46 8.17 3.41 -0.45
C ILE A 46 9.11 3.34 0.77
N LEU A 47 10.39 3.04 0.55
CA LEU A 47 11.39 2.96 1.62
C LEU A 47 11.51 4.30 2.38
N PHE A 48 11.61 5.42 1.67
CA PHE A 48 11.63 6.75 2.31
C PHE A 48 10.33 7.03 3.08
N GLY A 49 9.17 6.68 2.53
CA GLY A 49 7.89 6.80 3.22
C GLY A 49 7.85 5.99 4.51
N MET A 50 8.35 4.75 4.47
CA MET A 50 8.45 3.90 5.66
C MET A 50 9.39 4.49 6.71
N ILE A 51 10.58 4.97 6.32
CA ILE A 51 11.52 5.63 7.25
C ILE A 51 10.84 6.83 7.92
N LEU A 52 10.18 7.69 7.15
CA LEU A 52 9.46 8.86 7.66
C LEU A 52 8.37 8.45 8.66
N ARG A 53 7.65 7.36 8.38
CA ARG A 53 6.62 6.80 9.27
C ARG A 53 7.23 6.36 10.60
N ILE A 54 8.28 5.54 10.58
CA ILE A 54 8.96 5.02 11.78
C ILE A 54 9.42 6.17 12.67
N VAL A 55 10.15 7.12 12.08
CA VAL A 55 10.67 8.31 12.75
C VAL A 55 9.51 9.13 13.35
N GLY A 56 8.43 9.31 12.59
CA GLY A 56 7.24 10.00 13.05
C GLY A 56 6.62 9.34 14.28
N ILE A 57 6.42 8.02 14.27
CA ILE A 57 5.82 7.27 15.39
C ILE A 57 6.69 7.39 16.65
N GLU A 58 7.98 7.10 16.54
CA GLU A 58 8.90 7.04 17.68
C GLU A 58 9.19 8.42 18.28
N TRP A 59 9.32 9.45 17.44
CA TRP A 59 9.76 10.76 17.90
C TRP A 59 8.61 11.71 18.28
N ARG A 60 7.37 11.44 17.85
CA ARG A 60 6.19 12.28 18.17
C ARG A 60 6.06 12.62 19.65
N GLY A 61 6.36 11.66 20.52
CA GLY A 61 6.24 11.80 21.98
C GLY A 61 7.45 12.40 22.69
N LYS A 62 8.58 12.58 22.00
CA LYS A 62 9.87 12.95 22.62
C LYS A 62 9.98 14.44 22.95
N ILE A 63 9.31 15.30 22.18
CA ILE A 63 9.31 16.76 22.39
C ILE A 63 7.87 17.20 22.68
N ASN A 64 7.67 17.91 23.79
CA ASN A 64 6.36 18.43 24.19
C ASN A 64 6.07 19.80 23.54
N ASP A 65 6.11 19.84 22.20
CA ASP A 65 5.81 21.03 21.40
C ASP A 65 4.68 20.72 20.40
N PRO A 66 3.61 21.54 20.32
CA PRO A 66 2.54 21.35 19.35
C PRO A 66 3.01 21.36 17.89
N GLN A 67 4.01 22.18 17.54
CA GLN A 67 4.52 22.24 16.17
C GLN A 67 5.28 20.97 15.81
N TRP A 68 6.11 20.46 16.73
CA TRP A 68 6.75 19.14 16.60
C TRP A 68 5.76 18.00 16.36
N ARG A 69 4.71 17.91 17.20
CA ARG A 69 3.69 16.87 17.07
C ARG A 69 3.00 16.92 15.71
N ARG A 70 2.72 18.13 15.20
CA ARG A 70 2.12 18.31 13.88
C ARG A 70 3.04 17.80 12.77
N TRP A 71 4.33 18.09 12.82
CA TRP A 71 5.29 17.58 11.83
C TRP A 71 5.40 16.06 11.88
N ALA A 72 5.43 15.47 13.08
CA ALA A 72 5.42 14.02 13.24
C ALA A 72 4.13 13.40 12.68
N ASP A 73 2.97 14.00 12.96
CA ASP A 73 1.68 13.53 12.43
C ASP A 73 1.61 13.62 10.89
N ILE A 74 2.17 14.67 10.29
CA ILE A 74 2.32 14.78 8.82
C ILE A 74 3.25 13.68 8.30
N GLY A 75 4.38 13.43 8.97
CA GLY A 75 5.32 12.38 8.59
C GLY A 75 4.69 10.99 8.63
N ILE A 76 3.93 10.68 9.68
CA ILE A 76 3.16 9.43 9.81
C ILE A 76 2.14 9.31 8.67
N ALA A 77 1.39 10.39 8.39
CA ALA A 77 0.37 10.38 7.34
C ALA A 77 0.99 10.15 5.96
N LEU A 78 1.99 10.96 5.57
CA LEU A 78 2.69 10.81 4.29
C LEU A 78 3.37 9.44 4.17
N GLY A 79 4.06 9.01 5.22
CA GLY A 79 4.73 7.71 5.29
C GLY A 79 3.79 6.50 5.30
N SER A 80 2.49 6.71 5.54
CA SER A 80 1.47 5.66 5.43
C SER A 80 0.76 5.69 4.07
N TRP A 81 0.39 6.88 3.58
CA TRP A 81 -0.28 7.04 2.29
C TRP A 81 0.61 6.71 1.11
N LEU A 82 1.89 7.09 1.16
CA LEU A 82 2.81 6.88 0.05
C LEU A 82 3.02 5.38 -0.24
N PRO A 83 3.35 4.51 0.74
CA PRO A 83 3.37 3.06 0.51
C PRO A 83 2.01 2.49 0.11
N ALA A 84 0.92 2.96 0.70
CA ALA A 84 -0.42 2.45 0.42
C ALA A 84 -0.80 2.58 -1.07
N VAL A 85 -0.45 3.72 -1.68
CA VAL A 85 -0.68 3.97 -3.10
C VAL A 85 0.35 3.27 -3.98
N LEU A 86 1.64 3.40 -3.64
CA LEU A 86 2.72 2.90 -4.49
C LEU A 86 2.75 1.37 -4.60
N TRP A 87 2.34 0.64 -3.57
CA TRP A 87 2.18 -0.82 -3.69
C TRP A 87 1.10 -1.20 -4.71
N GLY A 88 -0.03 -0.51 -4.72
CA GLY A 88 -1.07 -0.75 -5.72
C GLY A 88 -0.62 -0.41 -7.15
N VAL A 89 0.13 0.68 -7.30
CA VAL A 89 0.78 1.05 -8.57
C VAL A 89 1.77 -0.03 -9.01
N ALA A 90 2.63 -0.50 -8.10
CA ALA A 90 3.60 -1.56 -8.37
C ALA A 90 2.92 -2.86 -8.83
N PHE A 91 1.87 -3.31 -8.13
CA PHE A 91 1.11 -4.50 -8.54
C PHE A 91 0.41 -4.31 -9.88
N ALA A 92 -0.16 -3.14 -10.16
CA ALA A 92 -0.75 -2.85 -11.46
C ALA A 92 0.29 -2.92 -12.59
N ILE A 93 1.49 -2.37 -12.39
CA ILE A 93 2.59 -2.48 -13.36
C ILE A 93 2.96 -3.95 -13.60
N LEU A 94 3.07 -4.74 -12.52
CA LEU A 94 3.39 -6.17 -12.62
C LEU A 94 2.31 -6.95 -13.39
N LEU A 95 1.03 -6.68 -13.14
CA LEU A 95 -0.10 -7.33 -13.81
C LEU A 95 -0.19 -6.96 -15.29
N ARG A 96 0.11 -5.70 -15.64
CA ARG A 96 0.20 -5.23 -17.03
C ARG A 96 1.40 -5.86 -17.77
N GLY A 97 2.42 -6.26 -17.03
CA GLY A 97 3.70 -6.74 -17.55
C GLY A 97 4.77 -5.64 -17.54
N LEU A 98 5.98 -6.02 -17.13
CA LEU A 98 7.13 -5.13 -17.14
C LEU A 98 7.67 -4.96 -18.57
N PRO A 99 8.02 -3.74 -19.00
CA PRO A 99 8.68 -3.51 -20.28
C PRO A 99 10.15 -3.93 -20.19
N ILE A 100 10.38 -5.24 -20.28
CA ILE A 100 11.71 -5.85 -20.30
C ILE A 100 12.13 -5.97 -21.76
N ASP A 101 13.28 -5.40 -22.11
CA ASP A 101 13.84 -5.55 -23.45
C ASP A 101 14.53 -6.91 -23.66
N ALA A 102 15.00 -7.16 -24.88
CA ALA A 102 15.66 -8.41 -25.23
C ALA A 102 16.99 -8.63 -24.50
N ASP A 103 17.60 -7.56 -23.98
CA ASP A 103 18.85 -7.57 -23.21
C ASP A 103 18.60 -7.69 -21.70
N GLY A 104 17.34 -7.88 -21.29
CA GLY A 104 16.92 -8.03 -19.89
C GLY A 104 16.93 -6.73 -19.09
N GLN A 105 17.11 -5.58 -19.74
CA GLN A 105 17.04 -4.27 -19.11
C GLN A 105 15.58 -3.83 -19.03
N THR A 106 15.23 -3.17 -17.92
CA THR A 106 13.87 -2.66 -17.71
C THR A 106 13.89 -1.15 -17.68
N HIS A 107 13.09 -0.54 -18.56
CA HIS A 107 12.92 0.91 -18.63
C HIS A 107 11.49 1.26 -18.26
N VAL A 108 11.21 1.40 -16.96
CA VAL A 108 9.91 1.93 -16.50
C VAL A 108 9.92 3.44 -16.65
N ALA A 109 9.12 3.97 -17.56
CA ALA A 109 8.97 5.41 -17.75
C ALA A 109 7.99 6.00 -16.72
N ILE A 110 8.02 7.33 -16.55
CA ILE A 110 7.04 8.02 -15.67
C ILE A 110 5.60 7.73 -16.10
N GLY A 111 5.34 7.61 -17.42
CA GLY A 111 4.03 7.26 -17.96
C GLY A 111 3.56 5.85 -17.61
N ASP A 112 4.48 4.93 -17.29
CA ASP A 112 4.15 3.59 -16.81
C ASP A 112 3.70 3.60 -15.35
N VAL A 113 4.25 4.52 -14.55
CA VAL A 113 3.88 4.72 -13.15
C VAL A 113 2.57 5.52 -13.05
N LEU A 114 2.42 6.56 -13.87
CA LEU A 114 1.29 7.49 -13.87
C LEU A 114 0.32 7.24 -15.04
N SER A 115 -0.13 6.00 -15.19
CA SER A 115 -1.21 5.64 -16.13
C SER A 115 -2.56 5.58 -15.41
N PRO A 116 -3.70 5.78 -16.11
CA PRO A 116 -5.03 5.63 -15.49
C PRO A 116 -5.21 4.28 -14.80
N TYR A 117 -4.69 3.20 -15.40
CA TYR A 117 -4.76 1.86 -14.86
C TYR A 117 -3.93 1.69 -13.57
N THR A 118 -2.69 2.19 -13.56
CA THR A 118 -1.81 2.07 -12.38
C THR A 118 -2.26 2.98 -11.24
N LEU A 119 -2.77 4.17 -11.56
CA LEU A 119 -3.40 5.06 -10.57
C LEU A 119 -4.67 4.42 -9.97
N LEU A 120 -5.49 3.74 -10.78
CA LEU A 120 -6.63 2.99 -10.26
C LEU A 120 -6.18 1.87 -9.31
N GLY A 121 -5.13 1.13 -9.65
CA GLY A 121 -4.53 0.14 -8.75
C GLY A 121 -4.04 0.74 -7.43
N GLY A 122 -3.35 1.88 -7.49
CA GLY A 122 -2.92 2.63 -6.30
C GLY A 122 -4.08 3.10 -5.42
N LEU A 123 -5.13 3.65 -6.02
CA LEU A 123 -6.33 4.08 -5.31
C LEU A 123 -7.10 2.89 -4.71
N ALA A 124 -7.17 1.76 -5.42
CA ALA A 124 -7.78 0.54 -4.92
C ALA A 124 -7.07 0.06 -3.66
N THR A 125 -5.74 -0.13 -3.68
CA THR A 125 -4.97 -0.56 -2.51
C THR A 125 -5.04 0.45 -1.36
N ALA A 126 -4.94 1.74 -1.65
CA ALA A 126 -5.01 2.77 -0.63
C ALA A 126 -6.40 2.82 0.05
N SER A 127 -7.48 2.66 -0.72
CA SER A 127 -8.84 2.58 -0.17
C SER A 127 -9.03 1.33 0.70
N LEU A 128 -8.51 0.18 0.27
CA LEU A 128 -8.54 -1.08 1.04
C LEU A 128 -7.81 -0.94 2.37
N PHE A 129 -6.62 -0.32 2.38
CA PHE A 129 -5.88 -0.09 3.62
C PHE A 129 -6.58 0.90 4.54
N LEU A 130 -7.21 1.95 3.99
CA LEU A 130 -8.00 2.89 4.79
C LEU A 130 -9.21 2.20 5.43
N PHE A 131 -9.92 1.35 4.67
CA PHE A 131 -11.03 0.55 5.17
C PHE A 131 -10.57 -0.43 6.25
N TYR A 132 -9.52 -1.20 6.00
CA TYR A 132 -8.94 -2.11 6.98
C TYR A 132 -8.54 -1.37 8.26
N GLY A 133 -7.89 -0.20 8.14
CA GLY A 133 -7.54 0.64 9.27
C GLY A 133 -8.76 1.10 10.08
N SER A 134 -9.85 1.50 9.41
CA SER A 134 -11.08 1.91 10.09
C SER A 134 -11.75 0.75 10.87
N VAL A 135 -11.77 -0.45 10.28
CA VAL A 135 -12.30 -1.66 10.93
C VAL A 135 -11.41 -2.06 12.10
N TYR A 136 -10.08 -2.05 11.92
CA TYR A 136 -9.12 -2.33 12.99
C TYR A 136 -9.30 -1.37 14.18
N LEU A 137 -9.46 -0.06 13.91
CA LEU A 137 -9.70 0.93 14.96
C LEU A 137 -11.03 0.72 15.66
N ALA A 138 -12.10 0.40 14.94
CA ALA A 138 -13.37 0.05 15.56
C ALA A 138 -13.21 -1.16 16.50
N LEU A 139 -12.46 -2.20 16.10
CA LEU A 139 -12.23 -3.38 16.93
C LEU A 139 -11.32 -3.12 18.15
N LYS A 140 -10.45 -2.11 18.10
CA LYS A 140 -9.47 -1.81 19.16
C LYS A 140 -9.87 -0.65 20.07
N THR A 141 -10.99 0.01 19.81
CA THR A 141 -11.44 1.20 20.56
C THR A 141 -12.87 1.05 21.04
N SER A 142 -13.29 1.94 21.95
CA SER A 142 -14.62 1.95 22.57
C SER A 142 -15.18 3.37 22.65
N GLY A 143 -16.51 3.49 22.81
CA GLY A 143 -17.20 4.78 22.92
C GLY A 143 -17.15 5.59 21.61
N ALA A 144 -17.05 6.91 21.72
CA ALA A 144 -17.12 7.80 20.54
C ALA A 144 -16.10 7.45 19.43
N LEU A 145 -14.89 7.02 19.80
CA LEU A 145 -13.87 6.65 18.81
C LEU A 145 -14.22 5.36 18.05
N HIS A 146 -14.89 4.41 18.71
CA HIS A 146 -15.42 3.21 18.07
C HIS A 146 -16.51 3.59 17.06
N ASP A 147 -17.49 4.39 17.50
CA ASP A 147 -18.65 4.78 16.69
C ASP A 147 -18.21 5.57 15.44
N ASP A 148 -17.24 6.48 15.60
CA ASP A 148 -16.67 7.25 14.50
C ASP A 148 -15.87 6.36 13.53
N SER A 149 -15.08 5.41 14.05
CA SER A 149 -14.31 4.46 13.22
C SER A 149 -15.24 3.52 12.44
N PHE A 150 -16.28 3.01 13.10
CA PHE A 150 -17.29 2.16 12.48
C PHE A 150 -18.09 2.89 11.41
N ARG A 151 -18.54 4.12 11.68
CA ARG A 151 -19.22 4.97 10.70
C ARG A 151 -18.32 5.24 9.50
N THR A 152 -17.05 5.55 9.75
CA THR A 152 -16.06 5.78 8.69
C THR A 152 -15.88 4.54 7.83
N GLY A 153 -15.69 3.36 8.44
CA GLY A 153 -15.59 2.10 7.70
C GLY A 153 -16.83 1.79 6.87
N ARG A 154 -18.03 2.04 7.41
CA ARG A 154 -19.29 1.86 6.68
C ARG A 154 -19.37 2.78 5.46
N ILE A 155 -19.00 4.06 5.60
CA ILE A 155 -18.98 5.01 4.48
C ILE A 155 -17.95 4.61 3.44
N LEU A 156 -16.78 4.13 3.88
CA LEU A 156 -15.69 3.71 2.99
C LEU A 156 -15.98 2.39 2.25
N SER A 157 -16.88 1.54 2.74
CA SER A 157 -17.19 0.26 2.09
C SER A 157 -17.58 0.41 0.62
N ILE A 158 -18.42 1.41 0.29
CA ILE A 158 -18.88 1.66 -1.07
C ILE A 158 -17.74 2.09 -2.00
N PRO A 159 -16.97 3.17 -1.74
CA PRO A 159 -15.88 3.57 -2.61
C PRO A 159 -14.80 2.50 -2.73
N VAL A 160 -14.55 1.71 -1.68
CA VAL A 160 -13.61 0.58 -1.72
C VAL A 160 -14.08 -0.50 -2.68
N ILE A 161 -15.34 -0.93 -2.58
CA ILE A 161 -15.93 -1.92 -3.51
C ILE A 161 -15.86 -1.39 -4.94
N VAL A 162 -16.20 -0.11 -5.15
CA VAL A 162 -16.15 0.49 -6.49
C VAL A 162 -14.73 0.53 -7.04
N LEU A 163 -13.75 1.01 -6.28
CA LEU A 163 -12.36 1.13 -6.74
C LEU A 163 -11.70 -0.23 -6.94
N ALA A 164 -11.81 -1.13 -5.96
CA ALA A 164 -11.23 -2.47 -6.04
C ALA A 164 -11.93 -3.32 -7.10
N GLY A 165 -13.26 -3.27 -7.18
CA GLY A 165 -14.05 -3.96 -8.19
C GLY A 165 -13.75 -3.43 -9.60
N SER A 166 -13.66 -2.11 -9.79
CA SER A 166 -13.28 -1.52 -11.09
C SER A 166 -11.86 -1.92 -11.49
N PHE A 167 -10.91 -1.94 -10.54
CA PHE A 167 -9.55 -2.39 -10.79
C PHE A 167 -9.51 -3.87 -11.19
N GLY A 168 -10.23 -4.73 -10.46
CA GLY A 168 -10.34 -6.16 -10.77
C GLY A 168 -10.98 -6.43 -12.12
N LEU A 169 -12.09 -5.75 -12.44
CA LEU A 169 -12.77 -5.85 -13.73
C LEU A 169 -11.89 -5.40 -14.88
N TRP A 170 -11.21 -4.24 -14.76
CA TRP A 170 -10.29 -3.78 -15.80
C TRP A 170 -9.16 -4.78 -15.99
N THR A 171 -8.52 -5.21 -14.91
CA THR A 171 -7.43 -6.22 -14.95
C THR A 171 -7.89 -7.48 -15.68
N GLN A 172 -9.08 -7.98 -15.36
CA GLN A 172 -9.62 -9.19 -15.96
C GLN A 172 -9.95 -9.04 -17.44
N LEU A 173 -10.49 -7.89 -17.84
CA LEU A 173 -10.82 -7.61 -19.24
C LEU A 173 -9.58 -7.42 -20.11
N ALA A 174 -8.53 -6.79 -19.58
CA ALA A 174 -7.32 -6.45 -20.35
C ALA A 174 -6.26 -7.55 -20.33
N TYR A 175 -6.07 -8.22 -19.18
CA TYR A 175 -4.93 -9.12 -18.93
C TYR A 175 -5.37 -10.50 -18.41
N GLY A 176 -6.66 -10.72 -18.20
CA GLY A 176 -7.21 -11.95 -17.62
C GLY A 176 -7.17 -13.15 -18.57
N LYS A 177 -7.26 -14.34 -17.97
CA LYS A 177 -7.48 -15.61 -18.66
C LYS A 177 -8.92 -16.08 -18.40
N PRO A 178 -9.48 -17.02 -19.20
CA PRO A 178 -10.85 -17.49 -18.97
C PRO A 178 -11.12 -18.01 -17.56
N TRP A 179 -10.15 -18.70 -16.95
CA TRP A 179 -10.29 -19.24 -15.59
C TRP A 179 -10.22 -18.19 -14.48
N THR A 180 -9.59 -17.03 -14.72
CA THR A 180 -9.46 -15.98 -13.68
C THR A 180 -10.79 -15.25 -13.42
N TRP A 181 -11.80 -15.45 -14.27
CA TRP A 181 -13.17 -14.96 -14.02
C TRP A 181 -13.80 -15.61 -12.79
N ALA A 182 -13.52 -16.89 -12.53
CA ALA A 182 -14.04 -17.56 -11.35
C ALA A 182 -13.48 -16.94 -10.06
N ALA A 183 -12.19 -16.57 -10.06
CA ALA A 183 -11.57 -15.90 -8.93
C ALA A 183 -12.17 -14.50 -8.71
N LEU A 184 -12.41 -13.74 -9.78
CA LEU A 184 -13.05 -12.42 -9.69
C LEU A 184 -14.50 -12.50 -9.20
N ALA A 185 -15.26 -13.53 -9.58
CA ALA A 185 -16.65 -13.68 -9.16
C ALA A 185 -16.79 -14.04 -7.67
N VAL A 186 -15.76 -14.63 -7.07
CA VAL A 186 -15.73 -14.99 -5.63
C VAL A 186 -15.29 -13.80 -4.76
N ALA A 187 -14.46 -12.91 -5.30
CA ALA A 187 -13.90 -11.74 -4.61
C ALA A 187 -14.94 -10.61 -4.44
#